data_AF-A0A3B8Q381-F1
#
_entry.id   AF-A0A3B8Q381-F1
#
_cell.length_a   1.000
_cell.length_b   1.000
_cell.length_c   1.000
_cell.angle_alpha   90.00
_cell.angle_beta   90.00
_cell.angle_gamma   90.00
#
_symmetry.space_group_name_H-M   'P 1'
#
loop_
_entity.id
_entity.type
_entity.pdbx_description
1 polymer ?
#
loop_
_entity_poly.entity_id
_entity_poly.type
_entity_poly.pdbx_seq_one_letter_code
_entity_poly.pdbx_strand_id
1 'polypeptide(L)'
;KRVERLPAIARELRAAGVPHRWEILGAGPEVSSLRAGFAAAGSEALFHGPQTGVEYWRRLAGWDVIVFSSDYEGLPISMVEALSQGVVPLFPDLDNGGRDYTRKVASELVYPHANAAAAAGALQWLQSQPLEVRRELSARARSAAEPHGNDAYGRTFGSFVSAVAKEPRISLTGSAARRVHRGEWFPFGLLGKLGPHHPLRNGYV
;
A
#
# COMPACT_ATOMS: atom_id res chain seq x y z
N LYS A 1 -0.05 1.66 -10.48
CA LYS A 1 -1.37 0.97 -10.54
C LYS A 1 -1.57 0.09 -11.78
N ARG A 2 -1.21 0.51 -13.01
CA ARG A 2 -1.33 -0.34 -14.22
C ARG A 2 -2.74 -0.91 -14.45
N VAL A 3 -3.76 -0.08 -14.23
CA VAL A 3 -5.17 -0.48 -14.29
C VAL A 3 -5.61 -0.93 -15.68
N GLU A 4 -4.88 -0.52 -16.72
CA GLU A 4 -5.06 -0.95 -18.11
C GLU A 4 -4.91 -2.47 -18.31
N ARG A 5 -4.35 -3.20 -17.32
CA ARG A 5 -4.22 -4.66 -17.35
C ARG A 5 -5.46 -5.40 -16.84
N LEU A 6 -6.35 -4.73 -16.10
CA LEU A 6 -7.55 -5.37 -15.51
C LEU A 6 -8.50 -5.97 -16.56
N PRO A 7 -8.75 -5.32 -17.72
CA PRO A 7 -9.60 -5.91 -18.76
C PRO A 7 -9.08 -7.23 -19.31
N ALA A 8 -7.75 -7.44 -19.33
CA ALA A 8 -7.18 -8.72 -19.74
C ALA A 8 -7.59 -9.84 -18.77
N ILE A 9 -7.53 -9.57 -17.46
CA ILE A 9 -7.98 -10.52 -16.43
C ILE A 9 -9.48 -10.81 -16.60
N ALA A 10 -10.30 -9.78 -16.83
CA ALA A 10 -11.74 -9.93 -17.07
C ALA A 10 -12.04 -10.84 -18.27
N ARG A 11 -11.29 -10.66 -19.37
CA ARG A 11 -11.40 -11.51 -20.56
C ARG A 11 -11.09 -12.98 -20.26
N GLU A 12 -10.03 -13.25 -19.51
CA GLU A 12 -9.67 -14.62 -19.11
C GLU A 12 -10.75 -15.25 -18.22
N LEU A 13 -11.28 -14.50 -17.24
CA LEU A 13 -12.39 -14.96 -16.40
C LEU A 13 -13.65 -15.28 -17.21
N ARG A 14 -13.98 -14.41 -18.18
CA ARG A 14 -15.12 -14.62 -19.07
C ARG A 14 -14.93 -15.86 -19.94
N ALA A 15 -13.74 -16.04 -20.52
CA ALA A 15 -13.40 -17.22 -21.31
C ALA A 15 -13.49 -18.52 -20.48
N ALA A 16 -13.12 -18.44 -19.20
CA ALA A 16 -13.24 -19.55 -18.24
C ALA A 16 -14.66 -19.75 -17.67
N GLY A 17 -15.64 -18.90 -18.05
CA GLY A 17 -17.01 -18.99 -17.57
C GLY A 17 -17.19 -18.66 -16.08
N VAL A 18 -16.23 -17.97 -15.46
CA VAL A 18 -16.28 -17.56 -14.04
C VAL A 18 -17.23 -16.37 -13.90
N PRO A 19 -18.36 -16.47 -13.16
CA PRO A 19 -19.23 -15.33 -12.92
C PRO A 19 -18.51 -14.25 -12.13
N HIS A 20 -18.53 -13.01 -12.64
CA HIS A 20 -17.85 -11.89 -12.01
C HIS A 20 -18.51 -10.57 -12.38
N ARG A 21 -18.30 -9.54 -11.55
CA ARG A 21 -18.60 -8.15 -11.86
C ARG A 21 -17.39 -7.30 -11.50
N TRP A 22 -17.15 -6.24 -12.25
CA TRP A 22 -16.07 -5.30 -11.93
C TRP A 22 -16.65 -4.01 -11.38
N GLU A 23 -16.03 -3.51 -10.31
CA GLU A 23 -16.33 -2.23 -9.72
C GLU A 23 -15.03 -1.45 -9.57
N ILE A 24 -15.03 -0.19 -10.01
CA ILE A 24 -13.87 0.70 -10.01
C ILE A 24 -14.19 1.90 -9.14
N LEU A 25 -13.43 2.03 -8.06
CA LEU A 25 -13.52 3.14 -7.10
C LEU A 25 -12.34 4.08 -7.29
N GLY A 26 -12.62 5.37 -7.49
CA GLY A 26 -11.62 6.40 -7.74
C GLY A 26 -11.77 7.08 -9.10
N ALA A 27 -10.80 7.94 -9.40
CA ALA A 27 -10.70 8.67 -10.65
C ALA A 27 -9.28 8.51 -11.22
N GLY A 28 -9.13 8.83 -12.50
CA GLY A 28 -7.84 8.82 -13.18
C GLY A 28 -7.98 9.14 -14.66
N PRO A 29 -6.90 9.54 -15.33
CA PRO A 29 -6.90 9.78 -16.77
C PRO A 29 -7.25 8.51 -17.58
N GLU A 30 -7.09 7.33 -17.01
CA GLU A 30 -7.33 6.04 -17.65
C GLU A 30 -8.80 5.60 -17.63
N VAL A 31 -9.74 6.37 -17.06
CA VAL A 31 -11.15 5.96 -16.95
C VAL A 31 -11.75 5.62 -18.31
N SER A 32 -11.52 6.46 -19.32
CA SER A 32 -12.07 6.26 -20.67
C SER A 32 -11.50 5.02 -21.35
N SER A 33 -10.18 4.83 -21.28
CA SER A 33 -9.52 3.65 -21.87
C SER A 33 -9.87 2.37 -21.11
N LEU A 34 -10.03 2.44 -19.79
CA LEU A 34 -10.42 1.31 -18.96
C LEU A 34 -11.86 0.86 -19.25
N ARG A 35 -12.81 1.80 -19.41
CA ARG A 35 -14.18 1.51 -19.87
C ARG A 35 -14.18 0.80 -21.22
N ALA A 36 -13.43 1.33 -22.19
CA ALA A 36 -13.31 0.73 -23.51
C ALA A 36 -12.68 -0.68 -23.44
N GLY A 37 -11.65 -0.86 -22.59
CA GLY A 37 -11.01 -2.15 -22.37
C GLY A 37 -11.97 -3.20 -21.82
N PHE A 38 -12.75 -2.86 -20.78
CA PHE A 38 -13.76 -3.78 -20.22
C PHE A 38 -14.84 -4.12 -21.26
N ALA A 39 -15.32 -3.14 -22.02
CA ALA A 39 -16.27 -3.38 -23.10
C ALA A 39 -15.68 -4.30 -24.20
N ALA A 40 -14.41 -4.15 -24.55
CA ALA A 40 -13.72 -5.02 -25.51
C ALA A 40 -13.48 -6.44 -24.96
N ALA A 41 -13.25 -6.58 -23.66
CA ALA A 41 -13.30 -7.88 -22.97
C ALA A 41 -14.74 -8.44 -22.86
N GLY A 42 -15.73 -7.62 -23.21
CA GLY A 42 -17.16 -7.80 -23.03
C GLY A 42 -17.52 -8.22 -21.61
N SER A 43 -16.91 -7.52 -20.65
CA SER A 43 -17.26 -7.56 -19.25
C SER A 43 -17.76 -6.19 -18.84
N GLU A 44 -18.80 -6.13 -18.02
CA GLU A 44 -19.29 -4.86 -17.50
C GLU A 44 -18.47 -4.43 -16.28
N ALA A 45 -18.15 -3.13 -16.23
CA ALA A 45 -17.49 -2.51 -15.09
C ALA A 45 -18.27 -1.27 -14.64
N LEU A 46 -18.63 -1.23 -13.36
CA LEU A 46 -19.26 -0.09 -12.72
C LEU A 46 -18.18 0.87 -12.20
N PHE A 47 -18.28 2.15 -12.56
CA PHE A 47 -17.32 3.15 -12.13
C PHE A 47 -18.03 4.10 -11.17
N HIS A 48 -17.59 4.09 -9.91
CA HIS A 48 -18.20 4.88 -8.84
C HIS A 48 -17.65 6.29 -8.76
N GLY A 49 -16.55 6.59 -9.46
CA GLY A 49 -15.81 7.83 -9.27
C GLY A 49 -15.14 7.90 -7.89
N PRO A 50 -14.63 9.07 -7.50
CA PRO A 50 -14.09 9.27 -6.15
C PRO A 50 -15.22 9.24 -5.11
N GLN A 51 -14.99 8.52 -4.00
CA GLN A 51 -15.91 8.44 -2.87
C GLN A 51 -15.19 8.75 -1.57
N THR A 52 -15.92 9.20 -0.55
CA THR A 52 -15.37 9.52 0.78
C THR A 52 -16.32 9.07 1.89
N GLY A 53 -15.83 9.05 3.13
CA GLY A 53 -16.65 8.78 4.31
C GLY A 53 -17.39 7.45 4.24
N VAL A 54 -18.66 7.44 4.65
CA VAL A 54 -19.49 6.22 4.75
C VAL A 54 -19.64 5.53 3.39
N GLU A 55 -19.76 6.28 2.31
CA GLU A 55 -19.98 5.69 0.98
C GLU A 55 -18.75 4.94 0.49
N TYR A 56 -17.55 5.45 0.77
CA TYR A 56 -16.30 4.75 0.47
C TYR A 56 -16.27 3.36 1.12
N TRP A 57 -16.53 3.31 2.43
CA TRP A 57 -16.53 2.06 3.20
C TRP A 57 -17.66 1.13 2.79
N ARG A 58 -18.86 1.66 2.50
CA ARG A 58 -20.01 0.87 2.04
C ARG A 58 -19.70 0.15 0.72
N ARG A 59 -19.04 0.82 -0.22
CA ARG A 59 -18.63 0.23 -1.50
C ARG A 59 -17.57 -0.84 -1.29
N LEU A 60 -16.53 -0.50 -0.54
CA LEU A 60 -15.41 -1.39 -0.28
C LEU A 60 -15.86 -2.68 0.43
N ALA A 61 -16.74 -2.58 1.42
CA ALA A 61 -17.30 -3.74 2.14
C ALA A 61 -18.22 -4.61 1.28
N GLY A 62 -18.70 -4.11 0.14
CA GLY A 62 -19.53 -4.85 -0.81
C GLY A 62 -18.73 -5.70 -1.80
N TRP A 63 -17.39 -5.67 -1.75
CA TRP A 63 -16.52 -6.42 -2.64
C TRP A 63 -16.07 -7.75 -2.03
N ASP A 64 -15.87 -8.75 -2.88
CA ASP A 64 -15.28 -10.03 -2.47
C ASP A 64 -13.75 -9.96 -2.52
N VAL A 65 -13.22 -9.33 -3.57
CA VAL A 65 -11.78 -9.28 -3.87
C VAL A 65 -11.36 -7.87 -4.28
N ILE A 66 -10.20 -7.42 -3.81
CA ILE A 66 -9.50 -6.25 -4.34
C ILE A 66 -8.34 -6.71 -5.22
N VAL A 67 -8.32 -6.27 -6.48
CA VAL A 67 -7.34 -6.73 -7.49
C VAL A 67 -6.28 -5.65 -7.73
N PHE A 68 -5.02 -6.04 -7.67
CA PHE A 68 -3.88 -5.20 -8.00
C PHE A 68 -3.18 -5.71 -9.25
N SER A 69 -2.74 -4.79 -10.11
CA SER A 69 -1.99 -5.07 -11.35
C SER A 69 -0.71 -4.26 -11.48
N SER A 70 -0.30 -3.55 -10.41
CA SER A 70 0.84 -2.64 -10.32
C SER A 70 2.19 -3.30 -10.67
N ASP A 71 3.14 -2.48 -11.13
CA ASP A 71 4.57 -2.86 -11.29
C ASP A 71 5.38 -2.68 -10.00
N TYR A 72 4.94 -1.76 -9.14
CA TYR A 72 5.62 -1.41 -7.91
C TYR A 72 4.59 -0.87 -6.91
N GLU A 73 4.70 -1.31 -5.66
CA GLU A 73 4.00 -0.79 -4.50
C GLU A 73 4.88 -1.04 -3.26
N GLY A 74 4.59 -0.33 -2.16
CA GLY A 74 5.05 -0.73 -0.83
C GLY A 74 4.03 -1.70 -0.22
N LEU A 75 3.30 -1.22 0.77
CA LEU A 75 2.04 -1.82 1.22
C LEU A 75 0.91 -0.84 0.84
N PRO A 76 0.04 -1.16 -0.14
CA PRO A 76 -1.01 -0.24 -0.55
C PRO A 76 -1.98 0.04 0.60
N ILE A 77 -2.25 1.32 0.89
CA ILE A 77 -3.26 1.70 1.90
C ILE A 77 -4.63 1.14 1.53
N SER A 78 -4.99 1.19 0.24
CA SER A 78 -6.25 0.61 -0.24
C SER A 78 -6.35 -0.91 -0.02
N MET A 79 -5.21 -1.62 0.05
CA MET A 79 -5.21 -3.03 0.44
C MET A 79 -5.57 -3.15 1.92
N VAL A 80 -4.91 -2.41 2.80
CA VAL A 80 -5.18 -2.45 4.25
C VAL A 80 -6.64 -2.07 4.55
N GLU A 81 -7.16 -1.05 3.87
CA GLU A 81 -8.58 -0.66 3.98
C GLU A 81 -9.53 -1.78 3.53
N ALA A 82 -9.24 -2.44 2.40
CA ALA A 82 -10.05 -3.56 1.91
C ALA A 82 -10.00 -4.76 2.87
N LEU A 83 -8.79 -5.12 3.32
CA LEU A 83 -8.54 -6.18 4.29
C LEU A 83 -9.33 -5.93 5.59
N SER A 84 -9.42 -4.68 6.06
CA SER A 84 -10.19 -4.31 7.26
C SER A 84 -11.69 -4.63 7.13
N GLN A 85 -12.23 -4.62 5.90
CA GLN A 85 -13.62 -4.99 5.62
C GLN A 85 -13.78 -6.51 5.38
N GLY A 86 -12.68 -7.26 5.35
CA GLY A 86 -12.63 -8.68 5.03
C GLY A 86 -12.64 -8.99 3.54
N VAL A 87 -12.31 -8.00 2.70
CA VAL A 87 -12.10 -8.18 1.26
C VAL A 87 -10.74 -8.83 1.05
N VAL A 88 -10.66 -9.91 0.28
CA VAL A 88 -9.39 -10.61 0.06
C VAL A 88 -8.57 -9.94 -1.06
N PRO A 89 -7.23 -9.88 -0.97
CA PRO A 89 -6.42 -9.26 -2.01
C PRO A 89 -6.01 -10.29 -3.08
N LEU A 90 -5.98 -9.87 -4.34
CA LEU A 90 -5.25 -10.53 -5.43
C LEU A 90 -4.08 -9.63 -5.83
N PHE A 91 -2.85 -10.13 -5.77
CA PHE A 91 -1.66 -9.29 -5.92
C PHE A 91 -0.57 -9.95 -6.76
N PRO A 92 0.15 -9.20 -7.62
CA PRO A 92 1.26 -9.76 -8.40
C PRO A 92 2.45 -10.15 -7.50
N ASP A 93 3.21 -11.17 -7.87
CA ASP A 93 4.44 -11.58 -7.16
C ASP A 93 5.55 -10.52 -7.32
N LEU A 94 5.48 -9.51 -6.46
CA LEU A 94 6.46 -8.44 -6.32
C LEU A 94 7.02 -8.46 -4.91
N ASP A 95 8.32 -8.22 -4.77
CA ASP A 95 9.00 -8.25 -3.47
C ASP A 95 8.68 -7.01 -2.61
N ASN A 96 7.46 -6.97 -2.06
CA ASN A 96 6.95 -5.87 -1.25
C ASN A 96 5.83 -6.31 -0.30
N GLY A 97 5.39 -5.35 0.53
CA GLY A 97 4.35 -5.56 1.54
C GLY A 97 3.00 -6.02 0.96
N GLY A 98 2.63 -5.59 -0.24
CA GLY A 98 1.39 -6.07 -0.89
C GLY A 98 1.37 -7.58 -1.10
N ARG A 99 2.48 -8.15 -1.56
CA ARG A 99 2.64 -9.61 -1.70
C ARG A 99 2.62 -10.31 -0.36
N ASP A 100 3.35 -9.78 0.62
CA ASP A 100 3.46 -10.41 1.94
C ASP A 100 2.11 -10.44 2.66
N TYR A 101 1.30 -9.38 2.53
CA TYR A 101 -0.05 -9.35 3.09
C TYR A 101 -1.01 -10.28 2.35
N THR A 102 -0.84 -10.42 1.04
CA THR A 102 -1.62 -11.38 0.26
C THR A 102 -1.32 -12.82 0.70
N ARG A 103 -0.05 -13.18 0.92
CA ARG A 103 0.34 -14.50 1.45
C ARG A 103 -0.19 -14.79 2.85
N LYS A 104 -0.34 -13.77 3.71
CA LYS A 104 -1.00 -13.94 5.03
C LYS A 104 -2.47 -14.35 4.91
N VAL A 105 -3.13 -13.97 3.82
CA VAL A 105 -4.51 -14.37 3.53
C VAL A 105 -4.51 -15.74 2.85
N ALA A 106 -3.89 -15.83 1.67
CA ALA A 106 -3.69 -17.05 0.89
C ALA A 106 -2.55 -16.86 -0.12
N SER A 107 -1.62 -17.83 -0.18
CA SER A 107 -0.50 -17.78 -1.14
C SER A 107 -0.97 -17.95 -2.59
N GLU A 108 -2.10 -18.63 -2.79
CA GLU A 108 -2.76 -18.86 -4.08
C GLU A 108 -3.28 -17.57 -4.72
N LEU A 109 -3.45 -16.49 -3.93
CA LEU A 109 -3.85 -15.17 -4.42
C LEU A 109 -2.66 -14.29 -4.84
N VAL A 110 -1.44 -14.82 -4.76
CA VAL A 110 -0.26 -14.22 -5.38
C VAL A 110 -0.06 -14.82 -6.76
N TYR A 111 -0.13 -13.98 -7.80
CA TYR A 111 -0.01 -14.44 -9.18
C TYR A 111 1.28 -13.93 -9.84
N PRO A 112 1.88 -14.66 -10.80
CA PRO A 112 3.05 -14.18 -11.55
C PRO A 112 2.83 -12.79 -12.17
N HIS A 113 3.79 -11.89 -11.99
CA HIS A 113 3.68 -10.51 -12.44
C HIS A 113 3.31 -10.39 -13.93
N ALA A 114 2.38 -9.47 -14.23
CA ALA A 114 1.84 -9.22 -15.58
C ALA A 114 1.20 -10.43 -16.30
N ASN A 115 0.82 -11.49 -15.57
CA ASN A 115 0.16 -12.66 -16.14
C ASN A 115 -1.35 -12.67 -15.84
N ALA A 116 -2.15 -12.24 -16.82
CA ALA A 116 -3.61 -12.16 -16.68
C ALA A 116 -4.28 -13.54 -16.52
N ALA A 117 -3.79 -14.57 -17.20
CA ALA A 117 -4.32 -15.93 -17.11
C ALA A 117 -4.09 -16.51 -15.70
N ALA A 118 -2.92 -16.27 -15.11
CA ALA A 118 -2.64 -16.73 -13.76
C ALA A 118 -3.46 -15.95 -12.70
N ALA A 119 -3.65 -14.64 -12.89
CA ALA A 119 -4.56 -13.86 -12.05
C ALA A 119 -6.01 -14.40 -12.11
N ALA A 120 -6.50 -14.71 -13.30
CA ALA A 120 -7.81 -15.32 -13.49
C ALA A 120 -7.90 -16.71 -12.85
N GLY A 121 -6.84 -17.53 -12.95
CA GLY A 121 -6.75 -18.83 -12.29
C GLY A 121 -6.82 -18.75 -10.77
N ALA A 122 -6.16 -17.76 -10.15
CA ALA A 122 -6.25 -17.50 -8.71
C ALA A 122 -7.67 -17.11 -8.27
N LEU A 123 -8.36 -16.29 -9.07
CA LEU A 123 -9.76 -15.92 -8.81
C LEU A 123 -10.72 -17.11 -9.02
N GLN A 124 -10.46 -17.96 -10.01
CA GLN A 124 -11.21 -19.19 -10.23
C GLN A 124 -11.02 -20.16 -9.06
N TRP A 125 -9.79 -20.30 -8.56
CA TRP A 125 -9.52 -21.07 -7.34
C TRP A 125 -10.30 -20.52 -6.14
N LEU A 126 -10.32 -19.21 -5.95
CA LEU A 126 -11.07 -18.60 -4.85
C LEU A 126 -12.57 -18.90 -4.98
N GLN A 127 -13.13 -18.79 -6.19
CA GLN A 127 -14.55 -19.05 -6.43
C GLN A 127 -14.92 -20.54 -6.25
N SER A 128 -13.98 -21.46 -6.50
CA SER A 128 -14.20 -22.89 -6.29
C SER A 128 -14.11 -23.31 -4.82
N GLN A 129 -13.65 -22.43 -3.93
CA GLN A 129 -13.57 -22.74 -2.51
C GLN A 129 -14.97 -22.79 -1.85
N PRO A 130 -15.19 -23.73 -0.92
CA PRO A 130 -16.38 -23.75 -0.07
C PRO A 130 -16.61 -22.41 0.64
N LEU A 131 -17.87 -22.12 0.98
CA LEU A 131 -18.23 -20.87 1.65
C LEU A 131 -17.46 -20.68 2.97
N GLU A 132 -17.23 -21.78 3.69
CA GLU A 132 -16.51 -21.81 4.96
C GLU A 132 -15.06 -21.37 4.78
N VAL A 133 -14.39 -21.86 3.74
CA VAL A 133 -13.02 -21.47 3.39
C VAL A 133 -12.98 -20.00 2.98
N ARG A 134 -13.92 -19.53 2.16
CA ARG A 134 -13.98 -18.10 1.77
C ARG A 134 -14.22 -17.18 2.98
N ARG A 135 -15.03 -17.61 3.95
CA ARG A 135 -15.24 -16.89 5.22
C ARG A 135 -13.96 -16.87 6.06
N GLU A 136 -13.22 -17.97 6.10
CA GLU A 136 -11.94 -18.02 6.79
C GLU A 136 -10.91 -17.07 6.14
N LEU A 137 -10.82 -17.04 4.81
CA LEU A 137 -9.97 -16.08 4.09
C LEU A 137 -10.36 -14.63 4.39
N SER A 138 -11.66 -14.33 4.45
CA SER A 138 -12.17 -13.02 4.87
C SER A 138 -11.80 -12.68 6.33
N ALA A 139 -11.80 -13.67 7.23
CA ALA A 139 -11.36 -13.47 8.61
C ALA A 139 -9.84 -13.20 8.69
N ARG A 140 -9.02 -13.98 7.97
CA ARG A 140 -7.57 -13.74 7.85
C ARG A 140 -7.26 -12.37 7.29
N ALA A 141 -8.04 -11.89 6.32
CA ALA A 141 -7.93 -10.54 5.79
C ALA A 141 -8.10 -9.47 6.89
N ARG A 142 -9.15 -9.59 7.72
CA ARG A 142 -9.36 -8.68 8.86
C ARG A 142 -8.20 -8.75 9.85
N SER A 143 -7.79 -9.94 10.26
CA SER A 143 -6.67 -10.13 11.20
C SER A 143 -5.36 -9.57 10.65
N ALA A 144 -5.12 -9.65 9.33
CA ALA A 144 -3.94 -9.04 8.72
C ALA A 144 -3.96 -7.50 8.82
N ALA A 145 -5.14 -6.87 8.78
CA ALA A 145 -5.28 -5.42 8.88
C ALA A 145 -5.27 -4.89 10.32
N GLU A 146 -5.59 -5.71 11.33
CA GLU A 146 -5.67 -5.28 12.75
C GLU A 146 -4.47 -4.46 13.26
N PRO A 147 -3.20 -4.80 12.95
CA PRO A 147 -2.06 -4.00 13.40
C PRO A 147 -2.03 -2.56 12.88
N HIS A 148 -2.78 -2.26 11.82
CA HIS A 148 -2.88 -0.92 11.21
C HIS A 148 -4.07 -0.11 11.73
N GLY A 149 -4.92 -0.68 12.59
CA GLY A 149 -5.98 0.08 13.24
C GLY A 149 -5.42 1.20 14.12
N ASN A 150 -6.15 2.30 14.26
CA ASN A 150 -5.70 3.50 15.00
C ASN A 150 -5.12 3.18 16.38
N ASP A 151 -5.76 2.29 17.14
CA ASP A 151 -5.31 1.91 18.48
C ASP A 151 -3.99 1.12 18.44
N ALA A 152 -3.86 0.18 17.50
CA ALA A 152 -2.64 -0.63 17.33
C ALA A 152 -1.47 0.22 16.82
N TYR A 153 -1.74 1.12 15.88
CA TYR A 153 -0.78 2.11 15.42
C TYR A 153 -0.33 3.02 16.57
N GLY A 154 -1.26 3.55 17.36
CA GLY A 154 -0.95 4.41 18.51
C GLY A 154 -0.07 3.71 19.54
N ARG A 155 -0.37 2.45 19.88
CA ARG A 155 0.49 1.63 20.76
C ARG A 155 1.88 1.41 20.19
N THR A 156 1.97 1.07 18.90
CA THR A 156 3.25 0.78 18.23
C THR A 156 4.12 2.03 18.17
N PHE A 157 3.55 3.15 17.71
CA PHE A 157 4.25 4.43 17.62
C PHE A 157 4.65 4.95 19.01
N GLY A 158 3.76 4.88 20.00
CA GLY A 158 4.06 5.27 21.38
C GLY A 158 5.20 4.44 21.98
N SER A 159 5.23 3.12 21.72
CA SER A 159 6.31 2.24 22.17
C SER A 159 7.64 2.59 21.50
N PHE A 160 7.62 2.87 20.18
CA PHE A 160 8.80 3.29 19.44
C PHE A 160 9.38 4.61 19.96
N VAL A 161 8.55 5.64 20.12
CA VAL A 161 8.98 6.94 20.67
C VAL A 161 9.53 6.77 22.09
N SER A 162 8.90 5.94 22.91
CA SER A 162 9.38 5.64 24.27
C SER A 162 10.73 4.93 24.27
N ALA A 163 11.00 4.05 23.30
CA ALA A 163 12.30 3.40 23.15
C ALA A 163 13.36 4.43 22.74
N VAL A 164 13.09 5.25 21.72
CA VAL A 164 14.00 6.32 21.26
C VAL A 164 14.33 7.31 22.38
N ALA A 165 13.36 7.65 23.23
CA ALA A 165 13.57 8.56 24.35
C ALA A 165 14.51 8.00 25.44
N LYS A 166 14.65 6.67 25.54
CA LYS A 166 15.54 5.99 26.48
C LYS A 166 16.94 5.79 25.92
N GLU A 167 17.12 5.87 24.61
CA GLU A 167 18.42 5.72 23.98
C GLU A 167 19.37 6.86 24.39
N PRO A 168 20.67 6.57 24.57
CA PRO A 168 21.67 7.60 24.84
C PRO A 168 21.65 8.66 23.75
N ARG A 169 21.64 9.93 24.16
CA ARG A 169 21.75 11.04 23.21
C ARG A 169 23.16 11.10 22.66
N ILE A 170 23.39 10.49 21.51
CA ILE A 170 24.69 10.53 20.79
C ILE A 170 25.15 11.97 20.50
N SER A 171 24.21 12.92 20.42
CA SER A 171 24.53 14.34 20.26
C SER A 171 25.19 14.97 21.50
N LEU A 172 25.10 14.33 22.67
CA LEU A 172 25.62 14.82 23.95
C LEU A 172 26.88 14.07 24.41
N THR A 173 27.11 12.86 23.91
CA THR A 173 28.18 11.97 24.41
C THR A 173 28.93 11.26 23.29
N GLY A 174 30.23 11.01 23.47
CA GLY A 174 31.07 10.26 22.54
C GLY A 174 31.65 11.10 21.39
N SER A 175 32.22 10.43 20.38
CA SER A 175 32.84 11.08 19.21
C SER A 175 31.84 11.76 18.28
N ALA A 176 30.56 11.39 18.37
CA ALA A 176 29.45 12.01 17.65
C ALA A 176 28.80 13.19 18.40
N ALA A 177 29.28 13.53 19.60
CA ALA A 177 28.74 14.65 20.36
C ALA A 177 28.91 15.96 19.59
N ARG A 178 27.82 16.71 19.43
CA ARG A 178 27.87 18.02 18.79
C ARG A 178 28.60 18.99 19.72
N ARG A 179 29.81 19.37 19.33
CA ARG A 179 30.55 20.45 19.99
C ARG A 179 30.11 21.75 19.37
N VAL A 180 29.31 22.52 20.09
CA VAL A 180 28.83 23.84 19.64
C VAL A 180 30.04 24.70 19.29
N HIS A 181 30.15 25.07 18.02
CA HIS A 181 31.25 25.91 17.56
C HIS A 181 31.00 27.35 18.03
N ARG A 182 32.03 28.08 18.47
CA ARG A 182 31.86 29.47 18.94
C ARG A 182 31.30 30.40 17.86
N GLY A 183 31.54 30.07 16.58
CA GLY A 183 30.93 30.74 15.44
C GLY A 183 29.40 30.65 15.40
N GLU A 184 28.78 29.60 15.95
CA GLU A 184 27.31 29.46 15.97
C GLU A 184 26.59 30.58 16.71
N TRP A 185 27.29 31.22 17.66
CA TRP A 185 26.77 32.34 18.45
C TRP A 185 27.03 33.70 17.79
N PHE A 186 27.70 33.72 16.64
CA PHE A 186 28.07 34.93 15.93
C PHE A 186 27.16 35.12 14.70
N PRO A 187 26.67 36.34 14.40
CA PRO A 187 25.83 36.56 13.23
C PRO A 187 26.51 36.10 11.93
N PHE A 188 25.82 35.26 11.15
CA PHE A 188 26.36 34.64 9.92
C PHE A 188 26.91 35.68 8.92
N GLY A 189 26.23 36.82 8.77
CA GLY A 189 26.67 37.91 7.89
C GLY A 189 27.96 38.61 8.32
N LEU A 190 28.35 38.48 9.60
CA LEU A 190 29.63 39.00 10.12
C LEU A 190 30.73 37.93 10.06
N LEU A 191 30.39 36.65 10.20
CA LEU A 191 31.31 35.53 10.03
C LEU A 191 31.97 35.52 8.65
N GLY A 192 31.21 35.80 7.59
CA GLY A 192 31.71 35.88 6.22
C GLY A 192 32.76 36.98 6.00
N LYS A 193 32.82 37.97 6.90
CA LYS A 193 33.80 39.07 6.85
C LYS A 193 35.11 38.76 7.59
N LEU A 194 35.13 37.70 8.40
CA LEU A 194 36.33 37.25 9.11
C LEU A 194 37.22 36.44 8.16
N GLY A 195 38.54 36.49 8.35
CA GLY A 195 39.47 35.70 7.54
C GLY A 195 39.21 34.18 7.65
N PRO A 196 39.58 33.37 6.63
CA PRO A 196 39.27 31.94 6.58
C PRO A 196 39.84 31.12 7.74
N HIS A 197 40.93 31.57 8.35
CA HIS A 197 41.56 30.93 9.51
C HIS A 197 41.11 31.52 10.86
N HIS A 198 40.16 32.47 10.86
CA HIS A 198 39.70 33.11 12.09
C HIS A 198 39.03 32.08 13.01
N PRO A 199 39.30 32.04 14.33
CA PRO A 199 38.80 31.00 15.24
C PRO A 199 37.28 30.86 15.30
N LEU A 200 36.53 31.93 15.00
CA LEU A 200 35.06 31.90 14.91
C LEU A 200 34.55 31.31 13.58
N ARG A 201 35.37 31.28 12.53
CA ARG A 201 35.02 30.80 11.17
C ARG A 201 35.61 29.43 10.86
N ASN A 202 36.81 29.15 11.36
CA ASN A 202 37.56 27.92 11.10
C ASN A 202 36.85 26.69 11.69
N GLY A 203 36.48 25.71 10.85
CA GLY A 203 35.73 24.51 11.26
C GLY A 203 34.21 24.69 11.37
N TYR A 204 33.68 25.87 11.01
CA TYR A 204 32.23 26.15 10.98
C TYR A 204 31.62 26.12 9.57
N VAL A 205 32.42 26.45 8.55
CA VAL A 205 32.03 26.49 7.12
C VAL A 205 32.70 25.33 6.40
#